data_AF-A0A932CD29-F1
#
_entry.id   AF-A0A932CD29-F1
#
_cell.length_a   1.000
_cell.length_b   1.000
_cell.length_c   1.000
_cell.angle_alpha   90.00
_cell.angle_beta   90.00
_cell.angle_gamma   90.00
#
_symmetry.space_group_name_H-M   'P 1'
#
loop_
_entity.id
_entity.type
_entity.pdbx_description
1 polymer ?
#
loop_
_entity_poly.entity_id
_entity_poly.type
_entity_poly.pdbx_seq_one_letter_code
_entity_poly.pdbx_strand_id
1 'polypeptide(L)'
;MNPNEIALEKKLYQFISEYADDPHCLLELLRFWGRHPSARFNRLAIIHALDCQQSLVNKALSYLLDRGVVQGHTESDVTLYSLTELEPVRSLVLSLAKRDLPQYLAASQIYSQRREVYA
;
A
#
# COMPACT_ATOMS: atom_id res chain seq x y z
N MET A 1 -20.39 -9.81 3.58
CA MET A 1 -18.93 -10.01 3.72
C MET A 1 -18.70 -11.34 4.38
N ASN A 2 -17.86 -12.18 3.79
CA ASN A 2 -17.47 -13.45 4.41
C ASN A 2 -16.47 -13.19 5.57
N PRO A 3 -16.31 -14.12 6.54
CA PRO A 3 -15.38 -13.93 7.66
C PRO A 3 -13.92 -13.70 7.25
N ASN A 4 -13.49 -14.26 6.11
CA ASN A 4 -12.12 -14.11 5.60
C ASN A 4 -11.86 -12.69 5.08
N GLU A 5 -12.83 -12.07 4.43
CA GLU A 5 -12.78 -10.70 3.94
C GLU A 5 -12.66 -9.70 5.09
N ILE A 6 -13.37 -9.94 6.20
CA ILE A 6 -13.32 -9.13 7.42
C ILE A 6 -11.95 -9.25 8.09
N ALA A 7 -11.41 -10.48 8.18
CA ALA A 7 -10.08 -10.71 8.74
C ALA A 7 -8.98 -10.05 7.89
N LEU A 8 -9.11 -10.10 6.56
CA LEU A 8 -8.18 -9.48 5.63
C LEU A 8 -8.18 -7.95 5.76
N GLU A 9 -9.36 -7.36 5.84
CA GLU A 9 -9.53 -5.92 6.01
C GLU A 9 -8.94 -5.42 7.33
N LYS A 10 -9.13 -6.15 8.43
CA LYS A 10 -8.48 -5.84 9.71
C LYS A 10 -6.95 -5.86 9.62
N LYS A 11 -6.38 -6.89 8.97
CA LYS A 11 -4.93 -7.00 8.76
C LYS A 11 -4.39 -5.86 7.89
N LEU A 12 -5.14 -5.47 6.86
CA LEU A 12 -4.81 -4.33 6.02
C LEU A 12 -4.83 -3.01 6.79
N TYR A 13 -5.89 -2.76 7.56
CA TYR A 13 -6.00 -1.59 8.43
C TYR A 13 -4.83 -1.52 9.40
N GLN A 14 -4.50 -2.64 10.05
CA GLN A 14 -3.38 -2.72 10.95
C GLN A 14 -2.07 -2.37 10.23
N PHE A 15 -1.81 -3.00 9.07
CA PHE A 15 -0.61 -2.75 8.27
C PHE A 15 -0.45 -1.28 7.86
N ILE A 16 -1.54 -0.64 7.43
CA ILE A 16 -1.56 0.77 7.04
C ILE A 16 -1.39 1.66 8.26
N SER A 17 -2.03 1.34 9.39
CA SER A 17 -1.96 2.13 10.62
C SER A 17 -0.59 2.07 11.31
N GLU A 18 0.19 1.01 11.07
CA GLU A 18 1.57 0.90 11.54
C GLU A 18 2.51 1.86 10.79
N TYR A 19 2.11 2.38 9.63
CA TYR A 19 2.88 3.37 8.88
C TYR A 19 2.53 4.79 9.34
N ALA A 20 3.44 5.40 10.09
CA ALA A 20 3.21 6.66 10.78
C ALA A 20 3.31 7.92 9.90
N ASP A 21 3.93 7.84 8.71
CA ASP A 21 4.12 9.00 7.84
C ASP A 21 2.82 9.40 7.12
N ASP A 22 2.51 8.76 5.99
CA ASP A 22 1.35 9.09 5.15
C ASP A 22 0.60 7.82 4.72
N PRO A 23 -0.44 7.43 5.48
CA PRO A 23 -1.27 6.26 5.16
C PRO A 23 -1.91 6.31 3.78
N HIS A 24 -2.17 7.50 3.23
CA HIS A 24 -2.78 7.67 1.91
C HIS A 24 -1.78 7.32 0.79
N CYS A 25 -0.56 7.84 0.87
CA CYS A 25 0.50 7.52 -0.07
C CYS A 25 0.86 6.03 -0.06
N LEU A 26 0.89 5.41 1.12
CA LEU A 26 1.09 3.97 1.25
C LEU A 26 -0.03 3.18 0.58
N LEU A 27 -1.29 3.61 0.77
CA LEU A 27 -2.44 2.96 0.16
C LEU A 27 -2.41 3.06 -1.37
N GLU A 28 -2.09 4.23 -1.92
CA GLU A 28 -1.94 4.42 -3.38
C GLU A 28 -0.83 3.53 -3.95
N LEU A 29 0.29 3.40 -3.24
CA LEU A 29 1.39 2.52 -3.64
C LEU A 29 0.97 1.03 -3.60
N LEU A 30 0.26 0.58 -2.56
CA LEU A 30 -0.27 -0.78 -2.50
C LEU A 30 -1.25 -1.06 -3.65
N ARG A 31 -2.11 -0.10 -4.00
CA ARG A 31 -3.02 -0.22 -5.15
C ARG A 31 -2.27 -0.31 -6.47
N PHE A 32 -1.26 0.54 -6.65
CA PHE A 32 -0.39 0.51 -7.83
C PHE A 32 0.17 -0.89 -8.05
N TRP A 33 0.73 -1.51 -7.01
CA TRP A 33 1.26 -2.87 -7.11
C TRP A 33 0.18 -3.92 -7.35
N GLY A 34 -0.99 -3.81 -6.71
CA GLY A 34 -2.08 -4.75 -6.94
C GLY A 34 -2.67 -4.66 -8.35
N ARG A 35 -2.62 -3.48 -9.00
CA ARG A 35 -3.00 -3.30 -10.41
C ARG A 35 -1.94 -3.82 -11.39
N HIS A 36 -0.68 -3.85 -10.97
CA HIS A 36 0.45 -4.28 -11.79
C HIS A 36 1.28 -5.40 -11.12
N PRO A 37 0.67 -6.55 -10.78
CA PRO A 37 1.27 -7.52 -9.85
C PRO A 37 2.44 -8.32 -10.42
N SER A 38 2.65 -8.28 -11.73
CA SER A 38 3.75 -8.96 -12.42
C SER A 38 4.74 -7.99 -13.07
N ALA A 39 4.53 -6.68 -12.90
CA ALA A 39 5.36 -5.66 -13.52
C ALA A 39 6.54 -5.28 -12.62
N ARG A 40 7.59 -4.75 -13.27
CA ARG A 40 8.77 -4.17 -12.64
C ARG A 40 8.87 -2.71 -13.02
N PHE A 41 9.12 -1.85 -12.04
CA PHE A 41 9.26 -0.42 -12.27
C PHE A 41 10.49 0.11 -11.56
N ASN A 42 11.21 1.03 -12.21
CA ASN A 42 12.22 1.80 -11.50
C ASN A 42 11.55 2.82 -10.55
N ARG A 43 12.34 3.38 -9.63
CA ARG A 43 11.84 4.35 -8.63
C ARG A 43 11.16 5.56 -9.27
N LEU A 44 11.71 6.10 -10.36
CA LEU A 44 11.17 7.30 -11.02
C LEU A 44 9.80 7.04 -11.63
N ALA A 45 9.60 5.90 -12.29
CA ALA A 45 8.31 5.50 -12.85
C ALA A 45 7.23 5.40 -11.77
N ILE A 46 7.58 4.87 -10.59
CA ILE A 46 6.65 4.79 -9.45
C ILE A 46 6.29 6.20 -8.96
N ILE A 47 7.27 7.07 -8.76
CA ILE A 47 7.04 8.46 -8.30
C ILE A 47 6.12 9.21 -9.26
N HIS A 48 6.33 9.07 -10.57
CA HIS A 48 5.50 9.75 -11.57
C HIS A 48 4.11 9.13 -11.75
N ALA A 49 3.92 7.87 -11.38
CA ALA A 49 2.63 7.19 -11.47
C ALA A 49 1.69 7.52 -10.30
N LEU A 50 2.21 8.08 -9.21
CA LEU A 50 1.45 8.37 -8.00
C LEU A 50 1.24 9.87 -7.83
N ASP A 51 0.02 10.26 -7.45
CA ASP A 51 -0.31 11.63 -7.07
C ASP A 51 0.10 11.91 -5.61
N CYS A 52 1.39 11.75 -5.32
CA CYS A 52 1.97 11.87 -4.00
C CYS A 52 3.32 12.59 -4.07
N GLN A 53 3.70 13.30 -3.01
CA GLN A 53 5.02 13.92 -2.97
C GLN A 53 6.13 12.85 -3.05
N GLN A 54 7.18 13.13 -3.82
CA GLN A 54 8.31 12.21 -4.01
C GLN A 54 8.92 11.72 -2.69
N SER A 55 9.04 12.59 -1.69
CA SER A 55 9.54 12.24 -0.35
C SER A 55 8.67 11.19 0.34
N LEU A 56 7.34 11.30 0.21
CA LEU A 56 6.37 10.36 0.78
C LEU A 56 6.38 9.02 0.04
N VAL A 57 6.44 9.06 -1.30
CA VAL A 57 6.56 7.83 -2.12
C VAL A 57 7.83 7.08 -1.75
N ASN A 58 8.94 7.78 -1.56
CA ASN A 58 10.20 7.18 -1.18
C ASN A 58 10.14 6.50 0.20
N LYS A 59 9.54 7.17 1.20
CA LYS A 59 9.34 6.60 2.54
C LYS A 59 8.42 5.37 2.50
N ALA A 60 7.31 5.46 1.76
CA ALA A 60 6.34 4.37 1.65
C ALA A 60 6.96 3.17 0.92
N LEU A 61 7.73 3.40 -0.13
CA LEU A 61 8.44 2.36 -0.86
C LEU A 61 9.50 1.67 0.02
N SER A 62 10.27 2.44 0.79
CA SER A 62 11.21 1.89 1.77
C SER A 62 10.49 1.03 2.82
N TYR A 63 9.37 1.51 3.36
CA TYR A 63 8.56 0.72 4.29
C TYR A 63 8.05 -0.59 3.68
N LEU A 64 7.59 -0.57 2.43
CA LEU A 64 7.14 -1.80 1.74
C LEU A 64 8.29 -2.78 1.46
N LEU A 65 9.50 -2.29 1.20
CA LEU A 65 10.71 -3.10 1.06
C LEU A 65 11.07 -3.77 2.38
N ASP A 66 11.12 -3.00 3.47
CA ASP A 66 11.46 -3.50 4.81
C ASP A 66 10.47 -4.57 5.30
N ARG A 67 9.19 -4.45 4.89
CA ARG A 67 8.14 -5.43 5.21
C ARG A 67 8.05 -6.60 4.22
N GLY A 68 8.91 -6.65 3.20
CA GLY A 68 8.94 -7.71 2.20
C GLY A 68 7.73 -7.76 1.28
N VAL A 69 6.95 -6.67 1.21
CA VAL A 69 5.80 -6.53 0.30
C VAL A 69 6.27 -6.27 -1.11
N VAL A 70 7.34 -5.48 -1.24
CA VAL A 70 8.01 -5.16 -2.50
C VAL A 70 9.42 -5.74 -2.46
N GLN A 71 9.92 -6.15 -3.61
CA GLN A 71 11.29 -6.64 -3.78
C GLN A 71 12.03 -5.74 -4.75
N GLY A 72 13.29 -5.44 -4.43
CA GLY A 72 14.20 -4.73 -5.34
C GLY A 72 15.11 -5.72 -6.06
N HIS A 73 15.27 -5.54 -7.37
CA HIS A 73 16.14 -6.32 -8.25
C HIS A 73 17.06 -5.33 -8.96
N THR A 74 18.36 -5.57 -8.96
CA THR A 74 19.30 -4.75 -9.71
C THR A 74 19.54 -5.39 -11.07
N GLU A 75 19.16 -4.69 -12.14
CA GLU A 75 19.35 -5.10 -13.53
C GLU A 75 20.09 -4.01 -14.28
N SER A 76 21.28 -4.32 -14.83
CA SER A 76 22.07 -3.38 -15.64
C SER A 76 22.22 -1.98 -15.01
N ASP A 77 22.66 -1.95 -13.74
CA ASP A 77 22.86 -0.75 -12.91
C ASP A 77 21.58 0.04 -12.55
N VAL A 78 20.39 -0.48 -12.88
CA VAL A 78 19.11 0.10 -12.50
C VAL A 78 18.39 -0.80 -11.50
N THR A 79 17.97 -0.24 -10.38
CA THR A 79 17.10 -0.96 -9.43
C THR A 79 15.65 -0.90 -9.90
N LEU A 80 15.07 -2.08 -10.12
CA LEU A 80 13.67 -2.30 -10.42
C LEU A 80 12.95 -2.89 -9.21
N TYR A 81 11.70 -2.49 -9.01
CA TYR A 81 10.87 -2.93 -7.92
C TYR A 81 9.69 -3.74 -8.45
N SER A 82 9.32 -4.81 -7.76
CA SER A 82 8.14 -5.63 -8.06
C SER A 82 7.39 -6.00 -6.79
N LEU A 83 6.10 -6.33 -6.94
CA LEU A 83 5.33 -6.97 -5.88
C LEU A 83 5.97 -8.33 -5.53
N THR A 84 5.96 -8.69 -4.25
CA THR A 84 6.41 -10.00 -3.78
C THR A 84 5.57 -11.15 -4.35
N GLU A 85 6.21 -12.29 -4.59
CA GLU A 85 5.53 -13.55 -4.92
C GLU A 85 5.14 -14.34 -3.67
N LEU A 86 5.51 -13.86 -2.47
CA LEU A 86 5.25 -14.55 -1.21
C LEU A 86 3.79 -14.38 -0.75
N GLU A 87 3.13 -15.51 -0.56
CA GLU A 87 1.85 -15.57 0.16
C GLU A 87 2.07 -15.52 1.68
N PRO A 88 1.14 -14.95 2.46
CA PRO A 88 -0.18 -14.41 2.07
C PRO A 88 -0.18 -12.94 1.64
N VAL A 89 1.00 -12.30 1.63
CA VAL A 89 1.14 -10.84 1.41
C VAL A 89 0.68 -10.46 0.00
N ARG A 90 1.07 -11.25 -1.00
CA ARG A 90 0.65 -11.04 -2.39
C ARG A 90 -0.87 -11.04 -2.53
N SER A 91 -1.56 -12.07 -2.00
CA SER A 91 -3.03 -12.14 -2.05
C SER A 91 -3.72 -10.96 -1.37
N LEU A 92 -3.13 -10.42 -0.30
CA LEU A 92 -3.64 -9.22 0.38
C LEU A 92 -3.59 -8.00 -0.55
N VAL A 93 -2.45 -7.73 -1.17
CA VAL A 93 -2.28 -6.58 -2.09
C VAL A 93 -3.16 -6.72 -3.33
N LEU A 94 -3.26 -7.93 -3.90
CA LEU A 94 -4.14 -8.21 -5.03
C LEU A 94 -5.62 -7.99 -4.68
N SER A 95 -6.02 -8.41 -3.48
CA SER A 95 -7.39 -8.23 -3.00
C SER A 95 -7.72 -6.77 -2.73
N LEU A 96 -6.74 -5.96 -2.29
CA LEU A 96 -6.88 -4.52 -2.13
C LEU A 96 -7.18 -3.83 -3.47
N ALA A 97 -6.43 -4.15 -4.53
CA ALA A 97 -6.63 -3.49 -5.83
C ALA A 97 -7.98 -3.80 -6.47
N LYS A 98 -8.63 -4.91 -6.08
CA LYS A 98 -9.99 -5.27 -6.54
C LYS A 98 -11.10 -4.50 -5.84
N ARG A 99 -10.80 -3.76 -4.77
CA ARG A 99 -11.81 -3.02 -3.97
C ARG A 99 -11.77 -1.53 -4.33
N ASP A 100 -12.83 -1.03 -4.96
CA ASP A 100 -13.05 0.41 -5.13
C ASP A 100 -13.30 1.04 -3.76
N LEU A 101 -12.35 1.85 -3.30
CA LEU A 101 -12.32 2.40 -1.94
C LEU A 101 -12.70 3.90 -1.78
N PRO A 102 -13.53 4.56 -2.63
CA PRO A 102 -14.08 5.86 -2.24
C PRO A 102 -14.78 5.83 -0.87
N GLN A 103 -15.32 4.68 -0.47
CA GLN A 103 -16.04 4.49 0.80
C GLN A 103 -15.14 4.38 2.05
N TYR A 104 -13.85 4.07 1.90
CA TYR A 104 -12.96 3.79 3.04
C TYR A 104 -12.19 5.02 3.52
N LEU A 105 -11.88 5.95 2.62
CA LEU A 105 -11.39 7.28 3.01
C LEU A 105 -12.50 8.04 3.76
N ALA A 106 -13.76 7.90 3.32
CA ALA A 106 -14.91 8.44 4.04
C ALA A 106 -15.06 7.80 5.44
N ALA A 107 -14.90 6.48 5.58
CA ALA A 107 -14.96 5.81 6.88
C ALA A 107 -13.80 6.21 7.81
N SER A 108 -12.58 6.30 7.31
CA SER A 108 -11.42 6.71 8.12
C SER A 108 -11.52 8.16 8.61
N GLN A 109 -12.09 9.08 7.82
CA GLN A 109 -12.42 10.43 8.25
C GLN A 109 -13.50 10.47 9.36
N ILE A 110 -14.48 9.56 9.30
CA ILE A 110 -15.49 9.41 10.36
C ILE A 110 -14.88 8.86 11.67
N TYR A 111 -13.89 7.96 11.57
CA TYR A 111 -13.21 7.40 12.75
C TYR A 111 -12.21 8.36 13.39
N SER A 112 -11.50 9.20 12.62
CA SER A 112 -10.63 10.24 13.18
C SER A 112 -11.42 11.35 13.86
N GLN A 113 -12.56 11.79 13.29
CA GLN A 113 -13.45 12.77 13.93
C GLN A 113 -14.05 12.27 15.25
N ARG A 114 -14.29 10.96 15.42
CA ARG A 114 -14.80 10.41 16.69
C ARG A 114 -13.77 10.34 17.81
N ARG A 115 -12.47 10.34 17.49
CA ARG A 115 -11.40 10.30 18.50
C ARG A 115 -11.16 11.65 19.15
N GLU A 116 -11.47 12.75 18.45
CA GLU A 116 -11.34 14.12 18.97
C GLU A 116 -12.51 14.55 19.86
N VAL A 117 -13.64 13.84 19.84
CA VAL A 117 -14.83 14.16 20.65
C VAL A 117 -14.76 13.59 22.08
N TYR A 118 -13.77 12.74 22.37
CA TYR A 118 -13.54 12.13 23.68
C TYR A 118 -12.14 12.41 24.27
N ALA A 119 -11.43 13.41 23.72
CA ALA A 119 -10.12 13.86 24.21
C ALA A 119 -10.26 15.16 25.02
#